data_AF-A0A2E4PEI8-F1
#
_entry.id   AF-A0A2E4PEI8-F1
#
_cell.length_a   1.000
_cell.length_b   1.000
_cell.length_c   1.000
_cell.angle_alpha   90.00
_cell.angle_beta   90.00
_cell.angle_gamma   90.00
#
_symmetry.space_group_name_H-M   'P 1'
#
loop_
_entity.id
_entity.type
_entity.pdbx_description
1 polymer ?
#
loop_
_entity_poly.entity_id
_entity_poly.type
_entity_poly.pdbx_seq_one_letter_code
_entity_poly.pdbx_strand_id
1 'polypeptide(L)'
;MSRLDYKHTAFHILIAVYFIWFAITGTLIGMALINLYDTGNTDLNPAFTAMLLLNLVMGTVLFAVIRLFRNRTLLGKVVKYSYVFMAGTCLTTMLMIR
;
A
#
# COMPACT_ATOMS: atom_id res chain seq x y z
N MET A 1 -10.84 28.18 24.01
CA MET A 1 -10.32 26.87 23.57
C MET A 1 -10.54 26.76 22.07
N SER A 2 -9.47 26.72 21.27
CA SER A 2 -9.58 26.49 19.83
C SER A 2 -10.25 25.13 19.60
N ARG A 3 -11.29 25.10 18.77
CA ARG A 3 -11.95 23.85 18.40
C ARG A 3 -10.95 23.03 17.59
N LEU A 4 -10.40 21.97 18.16
CA LEU A 4 -9.62 20.99 17.42
C LEU A 4 -10.48 20.47 16.25
N ASP A 5 -9.99 20.64 15.03
CA ASP A 5 -10.62 20.08 13.85
C ASP A 5 -10.31 18.58 13.78
N TYR A 6 -11.12 17.77 14.46
CA TYR A 6 -10.98 16.32 14.50
C TYR A 6 -10.93 15.68 13.10
N LYS A 7 -11.57 16.29 12.09
CA LYS A 7 -11.55 15.77 10.71
C LYS A 7 -10.18 15.97 10.08
N HIS A 8 -9.56 17.12 10.32
CA HIS A 8 -8.22 17.42 9.82
C HIS A 8 -7.16 16.51 10.44
N THR A 9 -7.23 16.31 11.76
CA THR A 9 -6.31 15.40 12.46
C THR A 9 -6.48 13.96 11.98
N ALA A 10 -7.72 13.48 11.85
CA ALA A 10 -8.00 12.13 11.32
C ALA A 10 -7.45 11.93 9.91
N PHE A 11 -7.57 12.95 9.04
CA PHE A 11 -7.01 12.91 7.71
C PHE A 11 -5.48 12.75 7.73
N HIS A 12 -4.75 13.51 8.56
CA HIS A 12 -3.30 13.37 8.65
C HIS A 12 -2.85 12.03 9.22
N ILE A 13 -3.57 11.49 10.20
CA ILE A 13 -3.30 10.14 10.73
C ILE A 13 -3.47 9.09 9.62
N LEU A 14 -4.56 9.15 8.85
CA LEU A 14 -4.78 8.22 7.74
C LEU A 14 -3.70 8.30 6.67
N ILE A 15 -3.24 9.51 6.37
CA ILE A 15 -2.13 9.72 5.42
C ILE A 15 -0.82 9.15 5.97
N ALA A 16 -0.51 9.33 7.26
CA ALA A 16 0.68 8.75 7.87
C ALA A 16 0.65 7.21 7.81
N VAL A 17 -0.50 6.61 8.14
CA VAL A 17 -0.71 5.16 8.04
C VAL A 17 -0.57 4.68 6.59
N TYR A 18 -1.05 5.44 5.61
CA TYR A 18 -0.89 5.13 4.20
C TYR A 18 0.58 5.09 3.76
N PHE A 19 1.41 6.02 4.22
CA PHE A 19 2.85 6.00 3.90
C PHE A 19 3.60 4.85 4.58
N ILE A 20 3.19 4.46 5.79
CA ILE A 20 3.70 3.25 6.44
C ILE A 20 3.33 2.01 5.62
N TRP A 21 2.06 1.89 5.19
CA TRP A 21 1.62 0.81 4.32
C TRP A 21 2.43 0.76 3.01
N PHE A 22 2.71 1.91 2.41
CA PHE A 22 3.50 2.01 1.19
C PHE A 22 4.92 1.45 1.40
N ALA A 23 5.59 1.82 2.50
CA ALA A 23 6.92 1.32 2.82
C ALA A 23 6.93 -0.20 3.07
N ILE A 24 5.98 -0.70 3.86
CA ILE A 24 5.84 -2.14 4.16
C ILE A 24 5.61 -2.93 2.87
N THR A 25 4.71 -2.45 2.00
CA THR A 25 4.41 -3.10 0.72
C THR A 25 5.63 -3.11 -0.20
N GLY A 26 6.38 -1.99 -0.26
CA GLY A 26 7.62 -1.91 -1.03
C GLY A 26 8.67 -2.91 -0.56
N THR A 27 8.88 -3.04 0.75
CA THR A 27 9.79 -4.04 1.33
C THR A 27 9.34 -5.46 0.98
N LEU A 28 8.04 -5.75 1.08
CA LEU A 28 7.50 -7.07 0.77
C LEU A 28 7.68 -7.45 -0.70
N ILE A 29 7.45 -6.50 -1.62
CA ILE A 29 7.75 -6.68 -3.05
C ILE A 29 9.24 -6.97 -3.25
N GLY A 30 10.11 -6.18 -2.60
CA GLY A 30 11.56 -6.39 -2.67
C GLY A 30 11.97 -7.79 -2.21
N MET A 31 11.45 -8.26 -1.08
CA MET A 31 11.68 -9.62 -0.58
C MET A 31 11.18 -10.70 -1.55
N ALA A 32 9.99 -10.52 -2.14
CA ALA A 32 9.44 -11.46 -3.11
C ALA A 32 10.29 -11.53 -4.40
N LEU A 33 10.79 -10.40 -4.88
CA LEU A 33 11.67 -10.36 -6.06
C LEU A 33 13.05 -10.95 -5.77
N ILE A 34 13.63 -10.69 -4.59
CA ILE A 34 14.87 -11.35 -4.16
C ILE A 34 14.66 -12.86 -4.10
N ASN A 35 13.52 -13.33 -3.58
CA ASN A 35 13.21 -14.75 -3.55
C ASN A 35 13.12 -15.36 -4.95
N LEU A 36 12.55 -14.62 -5.91
CA LEU A 36 12.41 -15.06 -7.29
C LEU A 36 13.75 -15.18 -8.02
N TYR A 37 14.62 -14.18 -7.89
CA TYR A 37 15.84 -14.07 -8.70
C TYR A 37 17.11 -14.61 -8.06
N ASP A 38 17.19 -14.63 -6.72
CA ASP A 38 18.42 -14.98 -5.99
C ASP A 38 18.33 -16.36 -5.31
N THR A 39 17.36 -16.54 -4.41
CA THR A 39 17.28 -17.78 -3.60
C THR A 39 16.53 -18.91 -4.30
N GLY A 40 15.54 -18.60 -5.15
CA GLY A 40 14.72 -19.59 -5.85
C GLY A 40 13.89 -20.50 -4.93
N ASN A 41 13.62 -20.09 -3.69
CA ASN A 41 12.85 -20.91 -2.75
C ASN A 41 11.35 -20.85 -3.07
N THR A 42 10.90 -21.81 -3.87
CA THR A 42 9.50 -21.91 -4.34
C THR A 42 8.48 -22.15 -3.22
N ASP A 43 8.90 -22.70 -2.08
CA ASP A 43 8.01 -22.92 -0.93
C ASP A 43 7.51 -21.61 -0.31
N LEU A 44 8.25 -20.51 -0.49
CA LEU A 44 7.88 -19.19 0.02
C LEU A 44 6.93 -18.42 -0.92
N ASN A 45 6.80 -18.83 -2.19
CA ASN A 45 5.98 -18.12 -3.18
C ASN A 45 4.49 -18.05 -2.79
N PRO A 46 3.85 -19.11 -2.26
CA PRO A 46 2.47 -19.02 -1.75
C PRO A 46 2.35 -18.01 -0.59
N ALA A 47 3.33 -17.98 0.31
CA ALA A 47 3.33 -17.07 1.45
C ALA A 47 3.49 -15.60 1.00
N PHE A 48 4.43 -15.31 0.10
CA PHE A 48 4.59 -13.97 -0.47
C PHE A 48 3.34 -13.53 -1.24
N THR A 49 2.74 -14.42 -2.03
CA THR A 49 1.50 -14.12 -2.76
C THR A 49 0.36 -13.77 -1.79
N ALA A 50 0.18 -14.56 -0.72
CA ALA A 50 -0.85 -14.29 0.29
C ALA A 50 -0.60 -12.96 1.04
N MET A 51 0.65 -12.68 1.42
CA MET A 51 1.02 -11.43 2.09
C MET A 51 0.84 -10.21 1.19
N LEU A 52 1.19 -10.31 -0.11
CA LEU A 52 1.01 -9.25 -1.10
C LEU A 52 -0.49 -8.97 -1.32
N LEU A 53 -1.30 -10.03 -1.44
CA LEU A 53 -2.74 -9.90 -1.58
C LEU A 53 -3.38 -9.22 -0.35
N LEU A 54 -3.02 -9.66 0.86
CA LEU A 54 -3.52 -9.06 2.09
C LEU A 54 -3.14 -7.58 2.19
N ASN A 55 -1.89 -7.24 1.87
CA ASN A 55 -1.44 -5.85 1.84
C ASN A 55 -2.17 -5.03 0.78
N LEU A 56 -2.45 -5.60 -0.39
CA LEU A 56 -3.22 -4.92 -1.43
C LEU A 56 -4.66 -4.62 -0.97
N VAL A 57 -5.30 -5.55 -0.26
CA VAL A 57 -6.62 -5.33 0.35
C VAL A 57 -6.56 -4.20 1.38
N MET A 58 -5.59 -4.24 2.30
CA MET A 58 -5.39 -3.19 3.32
C MET A 58 -5.17 -1.81 2.69
N GLY A 59 -4.32 -1.73 1.66
CA GLY A 59 -4.07 -0.50 0.92
C GLY A 59 -5.32 0.03 0.22
N THR A 60 -6.15 -0.87 -0.31
CA THR A 60 -7.43 -0.52 -0.96
C THR A 60 -8.41 0.06 0.05
N VAL A 61 -8.51 -0.54 1.25
CA VAL A 61 -9.33 0.00 2.34
C VAL A 61 -8.84 1.38 2.77
N LEU A 62 -7.53 1.56 2.99
CA LEU A 62 -6.94 2.85 3.33
C LEU A 62 -7.22 3.90 2.26
N PHE A 63 -6.99 3.57 1.00
CA PHE A 63 -7.26 4.45 -0.13
C PHE A 63 -8.74 4.86 -0.18
N ALA A 64 -9.67 3.91 -0.03
CA ALA A 64 -11.10 4.19 -0.01
C ALA A 64 -11.48 5.15 1.13
N VAL A 65 -10.99 4.90 2.35
CA VAL A 65 -11.26 5.76 3.52
C VAL A 65 -10.69 7.16 3.32
N ILE A 66 -9.46 7.29 2.81
CA ILE A 66 -8.86 8.61 2.52
C ILE A 66 -9.67 9.38 1.47
N ARG A 67 -10.21 8.69 0.47
CA ARG A 67 -11.04 9.31 -0.59
C ARG A 67 -12.37 9.86 -0.06
N LEU A 68 -12.91 9.33 1.04
CA LEU A 68 -14.12 9.86 1.68
C LEU A 68 -13.93 11.30 2.19
N PHE A 69 -12.71 11.71 2.53
CA PHE A 69 -12.40 13.07 2.97
C PHE A 69 -12.44 14.11 1.83
N ARG A 70 -12.77 13.71 0.59
CA ARG A 70 -13.04 14.60 -0.58
C ARG A 70 -12.00 15.70 -0.82
N ASN A 71 -10.74 15.46 -0.45
CA ASN A 71 -9.70 16.48 -0.50
C ASN A 71 -9.11 16.59 -1.92
N ARG A 72 -9.33 17.71 -2.63
CA ARG A 72 -8.77 17.97 -3.98
C ARG A 72 -7.33 18.50 -3.97
N THR A 73 -6.66 18.40 -2.83
CA THR A 73 -5.28 18.87 -2.63
C THR A 73 -4.28 18.07 -3.45
N LEU A 74 -3.07 18.62 -3.60
CA LEU A 74 -1.91 17.92 -4.19
C LEU A 74 -1.68 16.55 -3.53
N LEU A 75 -1.83 16.49 -2.21
CA LEU A 75 -1.69 15.26 -1.44
C LEU A 75 -2.67 14.16 -1.89
N GLY A 76 -3.93 14.52 -2.18
CA GLY A 76 -4.92 13.57 -2.71
C GLY A 76 -4.53 13.01 -4.08
N LYS A 77 -3.86 13.80 -4.94
CA LYS A 77 -3.32 13.32 -6.21
C LYS A 77 -2.14 12.37 -5.99
N VAL A 78 -1.22 12.71 -5.09
CA VAL A 78 -0.08 11.86 -4.74
C VAL A 78 -0.55 10.50 -4.23
N VAL A 79 -1.51 10.47 -3.30
CA VAL A 79 -2.09 9.22 -2.79
C VAL A 79 -2.72 8.40 -3.92
N LYS A 80 -3.49 9.04 -4.82
CA LYS A 80 -4.10 8.34 -5.97
C LYS A 80 -3.05 7.69 -6.87
N TYR A 81 -2.05 8.44 -7.31
CA TYR A 81 -1.06 7.90 -8.25
C TYR A 81 -0.13 6.89 -7.60
N SER A 82 0.31 7.12 -6.36
CA SER A 82 1.12 6.15 -5.61
C SER A 82 0.35 4.85 -5.35
N TYR A 83 -0.95 4.91 -5.06
CA TYR A 83 -1.78 3.72 -4.87
C TYR A 83 -1.90 2.91 -6.17
N VAL A 84 -2.21 3.57 -7.29
CA VAL A 84 -2.31 2.90 -8.60
C VAL A 84 -0.99 2.25 -8.99
N PHE A 85 0.13 2.96 -8.80
CA PHE A 85 1.46 2.42 -9.03
C PHE A 85 1.71 1.17 -8.18
N MET A 86 1.42 1.25 -6.88
CA MET A 86 1.69 0.15 -5.95
C MET A 86 0.77 -1.04 -6.13
N ALA A 87 -0.48 -0.81 -6.51
CA ALA A 87 -1.40 -1.87 -6.91
C ALA A 87 -0.90 -2.58 -8.17
N GLY A 88 -0.45 -1.82 -9.17
CA GLY A 88 0.14 -2.35 -10.39
C GLY A 88 1.38 -3.22 -10.11
N THR A 89 2.35 -2.70 -9.36
CA THR A 89 3.56 -3.44 -9.02
C THR A 89 3.28 -4.68 -8.18
N CYS A 90 2.32 -4.62 -7.25
CA CYS A 90 1.90 -5.77 -6.46
C CYS A 90 1.31 -6.87 -7.35
N LEU A 91 0.39 -6.52 -8.26
CA LEU A 91 -0.22 -7.45 -9.21
C LEU A 91 0.83 -8.07 -10.14
N THR A 92 1.74 -7.27 -10.71
CA THR A 92 2.80 -7.80 -11.57
C THR A 92 3.72 -8.74 -10.81
N THR A 93 4.11 -8.39 -9.58
CA THR A 93 4.97 -9.25 -8.74
C THR A 93 4.28 -10.58 -8.45
N MET A 94 3.00 -10.56 -8.06
CA MET A 94 2.23 -11.79 -7.82
C MET A 94 2.11 -12.68 -9.05
N LEU A 95 2.01 -12.10 -10.26
CA LEU A 95 2.00 -12.88 -11.51
C LEU A 95 3.36 -13.49 -11.86
N MET A 96 4.46 -12.87 -11.41
CA MET A 96 5.82 -13.36 -11.68
C MET A 96 6.28 -14.46 -10.73
N ILE A 97 5.84 -14.42 -9.47
CA ILE A 97 6.22 -15.41 -8.44
C ILE A 97 5.29 -16.61 -8.38
N ARG A 98 4.17 -16.59 -9.11
CA ARG A 98 3.21 -17.69 -9.20
C ARG A 98 3.73 -18.78 -10.13
#